data_AF-A0A2V7DJ72-F1
#
_entry.id   AF-A0A2V7DJ72-F1
#
_cell.length_a   1.000
_cell.length_b   1.000
_cell.length_c   1.000
_cell.angle_alpha   90.00
_cell.angle_beta   90.00
_cell.angle_gamma   90.00
#
_symmetry.space_group_name_H-M   'P 1'
#
loop_
_entity.id
_entity.type
_entity.pdbx_description
1 polymer ?
#
loop_
_entity_poly.entity_id
_entity_poly.type
_entity_poly.pdbx_seq_one_letter_code
_entity_poly.pdbx_strand_id
1 'polypeptide(L)'
;MKPGSLRRCLSLLLVVSLLAPSTGFAQIPSTAPTPQPPAPSIRPTPAPTPPPASTSPRGVTPGADYRLAPGDVLEVQIAGRLEVIRQQAVVDLEGAINVPPLGALPVGGLTLLQAHRKVSARAREVFKFADATITVVAPRTFEVTVSGDVERPGTVQTPATRRVYDVILDAGGITSRGSTRNVVLIRRSGERRIDLLAFQLRGDLTQNPFVEEGLRIHVPPRSGTVTLSGAVRRPGEYEIGTTPSLRELLELVGGLSPTAAIGDARLTRVGSGDRKEAMPLDLRAALTPSTDLLLRPGDAIYVPTISSLQDVIEVRGAFNGTAESTKTTVAGKATILQRFELAQGERVRDVLDRAGGAAVYADLRLALVERSGVTGPRQRIPIDLYRMLVDKDDTPNIVLQNGDVLTLPIVEDRIFILGEVRTPGAHEFRPDLTPREYVALAGGPTNRARLVNTFVTFRNGKTYAMADAPPLEPGAVVTVPEVPVKWWQDYVTILTALATLVTAYTGLYFIFNTGAGH
;
A
#
# COMPACT_ATOMS: atom_id res chain seq x y z
N MET A 1 -67.46 0.47 -27.84
CA MET A 1 -67.89 1.70 -27.12
C MET A 1 -67.07 1.70 -25.82
N LYS A 2 -66.07 2.57 -25.57
CA LYS A 2 -66.11 4.02 -25.24
C LYS A 2 -67.33 4.41 -24.39
N PRO A 3 -67.31 5.45 -23.54
CA PRO A 3 -66.27 6.46 -23.22
C PRO A 3 -66.08 6.60 -21.67
N GLY A 4 -65.11 7.35 -21.12
CA GLY A 4 -65.02 8.82 -21.02
C GLY A 4 -65.83 9.37 -19.82
N SER A 5 -65.51 10.47 -19.16
CA SER A 5 -64.58 11.55 -19.44
C SER A 5 -64.80 12.71 -18.43
N LEU A 6 -63.86 13.67 -18.37
CA LEU A 6 -64.11 15.11 -18.19
C LEU A 6 -64.55 15.54 -16.76
N ARG A 7 -64.18 16.69 -16.17
CA ARG A 7 -64.00 18.05 -16.71
C ARG A 7 -63.50 18.96 -15.56
N ARG A 8 -62.48 19.81 -15.80
CA ARG A 8 -62.52 21.31 -15.78
C ARG A 8 -62.54 21.95 -14.37
N CYS A 9 -62.03 23.17 -14.12
CA CYS A 9 -61.60 24.30 -14.95
C CYS A 9 -60.86 25.29 -14.01
N LEU A 10 -59.76 25.94 -14.44
CA LEU A 10 -59.72 27.34 -14.95
C LEU A 10 -59.57 28.36 -13.80
N SER A 11 -58.52 29.19 -13.75
CA SER A 11 -58.42 30.47 -14.49
C SER A 11 -57.26 31.28 -13.87
N LEU A 12 -56.55 32.22 -14.50
CA LEU A 12 -56.32 32.62 -15.88
C LEU A 12 -55.36 33.84 -15.80
N LEU A 13 -54.33 33.90 -16.66
CA LEU A 13 -53.82 35.06 -17.45
C LEU A 13 -53.34 36.37 -16.76
N LEU A 14 -52.50 37.26 -17.33
CA LEU A 14 -52.00 37.56 -18.70
C LEU A 14 -50.72 38.46 -18.53
N VAL A 15 -49.54 38.17 -19.11
CA VAL A 15 -48.93 38.73 -20.36
C VAL A 15 -48.61 40.24 -20.37
N VAL A 16 -47.37 40.59 -20.78
CA VAL A 16 -46.93 41.56 -21.83
C VAL A 16 -45.38 41.63 -21.72
N SER A 17 -44.57 41.03 -22.60
CA SER A 17 -44.15 41.47 -23.95
C SER A 17 -43.35 42.79 -23.99
N LEU A 18 -42.04 42.70 -24.24
CA LEU A 18 -41.27 43.70 -24.98
C LEU A 18 -40.20 43.04 -25.88
N LEU A 19 -40.33 43.28 -27.20
CA LEU A 19 -39.29 43.17 -28.24
C LEU A 19 -38.18 44.21 -27.97
N ALA A 20 -36.91 44.15 -28.42
CA ALA A 20 -36.32 43.86 -29.74
C ALA A 20 -34.75 43.75 -29.58
N PRO A 21 -33.88 43.92 -30.62
CA PRO A 21 -33.42 42.89 -31.57
C PRO A 21 -31.86 42.76 -31.71
N SER A 22 -31.43 41.85 -32.60
CA SER A 22 -30.11 41.73 -33.27
C SER A 22 -28.93 41.26 -32.40
N THR A 23 -28.14 40.26 -32.76
CA THR A 23 -27.33 40.11 -33.99
C THR A 23 -27.01 38.65 -34.28
N GLY A 24 -27.14 38.24 -35.54
CA GLY A 24 -26.69 36.92 -36.01
C GLY A 24 -25.17 36.87 -36.16
N PHE A 25 -24.56 35.84 -35.60
CA PHE A 25 -23.27 35.35 -36.07
C PHE A 25 -23.51 34.03 -36.81
N ALA A 26 -23.21 34.06 -38.10
CA ALA A 26 -23.14 32.90 -38.95
C ALA A 26 -22.07 31.93 -38.39
N GLN A 27 -22.47 30.68 -38.16
CA GLN A 27 -21.51 29.60 -37.97
C GLN A 27 -20.78 29.37 -39.30
N ILE A 28 -19.48 29.64 -39.30
CA ILE A 28 -18.57 29.19 -40.35
C ILE A 28 -18.60 27.65 -40.32
N PRO A 29 -18.79 26.96 -41.47
CA PRO A 29 -18.66 25.52 -41.51
C PRO A 29 -17.23 25.14 -41.14
N SER A 30 -17.08 24.30 -40.10
CA SER A 30 -15.81 23.66 -39.78
C SER A 30 -15.43 22.77 -40.96
N THR A 31 -14.49 23.24 -41.77
CA THR A 31 -13.84 22.45 -42.80
C THR A 31 -13.16 21.25 -42.16
N ALA A 32 -13.66 20.05 -42.46
CA ALA A 32 -12.97 18.81 -42.18
C ALA A 32 -11.56 18.86 -42.79
N PRO A 33 -10.52 18.35 -42.12
CA PRO A 33 -9.19 18.28 -42.71
C PRO A 33 -9.21 17.29 -43.88
N THR A 34 -8.83 17.76 -45.05
CA THR A 34 -8.52 16.96 -46.23
C THR A 34 -7.50 15.89 -45.85
N PRO A 35 -7.64 14.63 -46.28
CA PRO A 35 -6.64 13.60 -46.02
C PRO A 35 -5.32 13.99 -46.71
N GLN A 36 -4.24 14.10 -45.95
CA GLN A 36 -2.89 14.20 -46.49
C GLN A 36 -2.62 12.96 -47.38
N PRO A 37 -1.95 13.12 -48.53
CA PRO A 37 -1.37 11.98 -49.24
C PRO A 37 -0.37 11.29 -48.30
N PRO A 38 -0.31 9.96 -48.29
CA PRO A 38 0.65 9.25 -47.45
C PRO A 38 2.06 9.71 -47.81
N ALA A 39 2.83 10.12 -46.80
CA ALA A 39 4.27 10.29 -46.94
C ALA A 39 4.88 9.00 -47.52
N PRO A 40 5.88 9.08 -48.42
CA PRO A 40 6.55 7.91 -48.93
C PRO A 40 7.05 7.10 -47.75
N SER A 41 6.51 5.88 -47.61
CA SER A 41 6.93 4.95 -46.59
C SER A 41 8.40 4.64 -46.85
N ILE A 42 9.29 5.18 -46.01
CA ILE A 42 10.63 4.60 -45.89
C ILE A 42 10.37 3.22 -45.33
N ARG A 43 10.33 2.24 -46.24
CA ARG A 43 10.29 0.83 -45.90
C ARG A 43 11.49 0.62 -44.98
N PRO A 44 11.33 0.21 -43.71
CA PRO A 44 12.48 -0.25 -42.97
C PRO A 44 13.06 -1.38 -43.82
N THR A 45 14.30 -1.21 -44.24
CA THR A 45 15.08 -2.28 -44.84
C THR A 45 14.89 -3.48 -43.91
N PRO A 46 14.43 -4.64 -44.39
CA PRO A 46 14.37 -5.81 -43.53
C PRO A 46 15.77 -5.98 -42.96
N ALA A 47 15.88 -5.94 -41.62
CA ALA A 47 17.10 -6.35 -40.95
C ALA A 47 17.51 -7.69 -41.57
N PRO A 48 18.80 -7.91 -41.89
CA PRO A 48 19.23 -9.17 -42.46
C PRO A 48 18.66 -10.27 -41.57
N THR A 49 17.80 -11.10 -42.17
CA THR A 49 17.28 -12.29 -41.50
C THR A 49 18.51 -12.99 -40.93
N PRO A 50 18.61 -13.21 -39.61
CA PRO A 50 19.70 -14.01 -39.10
C PRO A 50 19.66 -15.32 -39.90
N PRO A 51 20.79 -15.81 -40.43
CA PRO A 51 20.79 -17.07 -41.15
C PRO A 51 20.02 -18.08 -40.29
N PRO A 52 19.13 -18.91 -40.88
CA PRO A 52 18.40 -19.91 -40.12
C PRO A 52 19.45 -20.59 -39.26
N ALA A 53 19.28 -20.49 -37.94
CA ALA A 53 20.23 -21.07 -37.01
C ALA A 53 20.36 -22.52 -37.46
N SER A 54 21.53 -22.86 -37.98
CA SER A 54 21.86 -24.23 -38.31
C SER A 54 21.80 -24.94 -36.97
N THR A 55 20.65 -25.54 -36.67
CA THR A 55 20.50 -26.52 -35.61
C THR A 55 21.23 -27.77 -36.08
N SER A 56 22.56 -27.67 -36.14
CA SER A 56 23.38 -28.79 -35.70
C SER A 56 22.86 -29.10 -34.29
N PRO A 57 22.44 -30.34 -33.99
CA PRO A 57 22.08 -30.69 -32.64
C PRO A 57 23.29 -30.36 -31.77
N ARG A 58 23.19 -29.30 -30.96
CA ARG A 58 24.16 -29.02 -29.91
C ARG A 58 24.08 -30.24 -29.02
N GLY A 59 25.09 -31.10 -29.09
CA GLY A 59 25.22 -32.23 -28.17
C GLY A 59 25.06 -31.69 -26.77
N VAL A 60 23.95 -32.05 -26.12
CA VAL A 60 23.72 -31.69 -24.73
C VAL A 60 24.73 -32.51 -23.96
N THR A 61 25.84 -31.91 -23.53
CA THR A 61 26.82 -32.61 -22.70
C THR A 61 26.17 -32.87 -21.35
N PRO A 62 25.85 -34.12 -21.01
CA PRO A 62 25.23 -34.41 -19.73
C PRO A 62 26.21 -34.11 -18.60
N GLY A 63 25.71 -33.67 -17.45
CA GLY A 63 26.55 -33.34 -16.29
C GLY A 63 27.36 -34.54 -15.80
N ALA A 64 28.35 -34.29 -14.93
CA ALA A 64 29.23 -35.33 -14.39
C ALA A 64 28.48 -36.48 -13.67
N ASP A 65 27.30 -36.18 -13.13
CA ASP A 65 26.44 -37.13 -12.41
C ASP A 65 25.47 -37.92 -13.31
N TYR A 66 25.46 -37.62 -14.62
CA TYR A 66 24.65 -38.36 -15.57
C TYR A 66 25.08 -39.82 -15.63
N ARG A 67 24.11 -40.72 -15.47
CA ARG A 67 24.33 -42.16 -15.55
C ARG A 67 23.75 -42.68 -16.85
N LEU A 68 24.60 -43.37 -17.59
CA LEU A 68 24.22 -44.02 -18.83
C LEU A 68 23.15 -45.07 -18.56
N ALA A 69 22.18 -45.17 -19.45
CA ALA A 69 21.10 -46.13 -19.31
C ALA A 69 20.52 -46.54 -20.67
N PRO A 70 19.71 -47.62 -20.74
CA PRO A 70 19.13 -48.07 -22.00
C PRO A 70 18.44 -46.96 -22.77
N GLY A 71 18.69 -46.91 -24.08
CA GLY A 71 18.18 -45.88 -24.99
C GLY A 71 19.10 -44.67 -25.21
N ASP A 72 20.18 -44.52 -24.44
CA ASP A 72 21.18 -43.48 -24.69
C ASP A 72 21.95 -43.76 -25.99
N VAL A 73 22.18 -42.72 -26.79
CA VAL A 73 23.02 -42.80 -27.99
C VAL A 73 24.37 -42.16 -27.70
N LEU A 74 25.41 -42.99 -27.79
CA LEU A 74 26.79 -42.60 -27.53
C LEU A 74 27.58 -42.57 -28.83
N GLU A 75 28.46 -41.58 -28.97
CA GLU A 75 29.51 -41.61 -29.97
C GLU A 75 30.82 -42.00 -29.28
N VAL A 76 31.39 -43.10 -29.75
CA VAL A 76 32.68 -43.61 -29.32
C VAL A 76 33.69 -43.28 -30.41
N GLN A 77 34.64 -42.42 -30.07
CA GLN A 77 35.76 -42.07 -30.93
C GLN A 77 37.02 -42.78 -30.45
N ILE A 78 37.51 -43.74 -31.22
CA ILE A 78 38.75 -44.47 -30.95
C ILE A 78 39.85 -43.80 -31.78
N ALA A 79 40.75 -43.09 -31.14
CA ALA A 79 41.91 -42.48 -31.77
C ALA A 79 43.10 -43.46 -31.70
N GLY A 80 43.50 -44.01 -32.85
CA GLY A 80 44.71 -44.81 -33.01
C GLY A 80 45.87 -44.00 -33.60
N ARG A 81 46.96 -44.69 -33.97
CA ARG A 81 48.16 -44.03 -34.52
C ARG A 81 47.97 -43.46 -35.93
N LEU A 82 47.08 -44.07 -36.74
CA LEU A 82 46.91 -43.74 -38.17
C LEU A 82 45.46 -43.40 -38.53
N GLU A 83 44.49 -43.83 -37.73
CA GLU A 83 43.07 -43.71 -38.03
C GLU A 83 42.27 -43.35 -36.77
N VAL A 84 41.17 -42.64 -36.98
CA VAL A 84 40.18 -42.32 -35.95
C VAL A 84 38.87 -43.00 -36.34
N ILE A 85 38.46 -43.99 -35.55
CA ILE A 85 37.18 -44.68 -35.75
C ILE A 85 36.13 -43.93 -34.95
N ARG A 86 35.07 -43.45 -35.60
CA ARG A 86 33.89 -42.88 -34.94
C ARG A 86 32.71 -43.83 -35.12
N GLN A 87 32.16 -44.30 -34.02
CA GLN A 87 31.03 -45.21 -34.03
C GLN A 87 29.94 -44.66 -33.12
N GLN A 88 28.72 -44.56 -33.65
CA GLN A 88 27.53 -44.35 -32.84
C GLN A 88 27.01 -45.70 -32.35
N ALA A 89 26.81 -45.82 -31.04
CA ALA A 89 26.31 -47.01 -30.39
C ALA A 89 25.16 -46.62 -29.46
N VAL A 90 24.08 -47.38 -29.54
CA VAL A 90 22.93 -47.24 -28.63
C VAL A 90 23.16 -48.17 -27.45
N VAL A 91 22.90 -47.68 -26.24
CA VAL A 91 22.88 -48.52 -25.03
C VAL A 91 21.65 -49.41 -25.10
N ASP A 92 21.86 -50.73 -25.19
CA ASP A 92 20.81 -51.74 -25.27
C ASP A 92 20.09 -51.95 -23.92
N LEU A 93 19.12 -52.87 -23.88
CA LEU A 93 18.30 -53.16 -22.70
C LEU A 93 19.12 -53.81 -21.57
N GLU A 94 20.19 -54.51 -21.91
CA GLU A 94 21.17 -55.10 -21.00
C GLU A 94 22.16 -54.05 -20.47
N GLY A 95 22.11 -52.82 -20.98
CA GLY A 95 22.99 -51.72 -20.59
C GLY A 95 24.38 -51.81 -21.24
N ALA A 96 24.54 -52.52 -22.34
CA ALA A 96 25.77 -52.60 -23.10
C ALA A 96 25.72 -51.74 -24.36
N ILE A 97 26.90 -51.36 -24.84
CA ILE A 97 27.09 -50.79 -26.18
C ILE A 97 27.89 -51.76 -27.02
N ASN A 98 27.49 -51.92 -28.28
CA ASN A 98 28.27 -52.69 -29.25
C ASN A 98 29.15 -51.74 -30.06
N VAL A 99 30.46 -51.86 -29.91
CA VAL A 99 31.44 -51.03 -30.61
C VAL A 99 32.43 -51.94 -31.32
N PRO A 100 32.19 -52.37 -32.58
CA PRO A 100 33.17 -53.13 -33.33
C PRO A 100 34.46 -52.32 -33.55
N PRO A 101 35.68 -52.88 -33.34
CA PRO A 101 36.00 -54.27 -32.98
C PRO A 101 36.13 -54.55 -31.46
N LEU A 102 35.80 -53.61 -30.58
CA LEU A 102 35.86 -53.78 -29.12
C LEU A 102 34.82 -54.79 -28.58
N GLY A 103 33.73 -54.99 -29.34
CA GLY A 103 32.62 -55.88 -28.99
C GLY A 103 31.61 -55.23 -28.06
N ALA A 104 30.89 -56.05 -27.29
CA ALA A 104 29.89 -55.61 -26.33
C ALA A 104 30.55 -55.11 -25.03
N LEU A 105 30.21 -53.89 -24.62
CA LEU A 105 30.79 -53.20 -23.48
C LEU A 105 29.68 -52.76 -22.51
N PRO A 106 29.59 -53.32 -21.30
CA PRO A 106 28.56 -52.93 -20.34
C PRO A 106 28.86 -51.54 -19.77
N VAL A 107 27.99 -50.57 -20.06
CA VAL A 107 28.13 -49.16 -19.67
C VAL A 107 26.94 -48.63 -18.85
N GLY A 108 25.85 -49.39 -18.76
CA GLY A 108 24.65 -49.04 -18.00
C GLY A 108 24.96 -48.80 -16.52
N GLY A 109 24.36 -47.75 -15.97
CA GLY A 109 24.56 -47.27 -14.59
C GLY A 109 25.87 -46.52 -14.34
N LEU A 110 26.82 -46.56 -15.28
CA LEU A 110 28.10 -45.86 -15.15
C LEU A 110 27.95 -44.37 -15.46
N THR A 111 28.77 -43.55 -14.79
CA THR A 111 28.94 -42.15 -15.21
C THR A 111 29.77 -42.07 -16.50
N LEU A 112 29.73 -40.94 -17.19
CA LEU A 112 30.52 -40.73 -18.41
C LEU A 112 32.02 -40.96 -18.19
N LEU A 113 32.55 -40.53 -17.04
CA LEU A 113 33.95 -40.76 -16.67
C LEU A 113 34.25 -42.25 -16.46
N GLN A 114 33.35 -42.97 -15.79
CA GLN A 114 33.50 -44.41 -15.55
C GLN A 114 33.42 -45.20 -16.85
N ALA A 115 32.46 -44.85 -17.72
CA ALA A 115 32.32 -45.43 -19.05
C ALA A 115 33.55 -45.16 -19.91
N HIS A 116 34.03 -43.91 -19.98
CA HIS A 116 35.25 -43.54 -20.70
C HIS A 116 36.45 -44.38 -20.25
N ARG A 117 36.69 -44.50 -18.94
CA ARG A 117 37.78 -45.34 -18.40
C ARG A 117 37.66 -46.80 -18.84
N LYS A 118 36.45 -47.36 -18.80
CA LYS A 118 36.17 -48.75 -19.16
C LYS A 118 36.38 -49.00 -20.65
N VAL A 119 35.88 -48.12 -21.51
CA VAL A 119 36.04 -48.25 -22.97
C VAL A 119 37.47 -47.98 -23.41
N SER A 120 38.15 -46.98 -22.83
CA SER A 120 39.59 -46.75 -23.09
C SER A 120 40.45 -47.94 -22.68
N ALA A 121 40.15 -48.60 -21.54
CA ALA A 121 40.85 -49.81 -21.14
C ALA A 121 40.69 -50.92 -22.18
N ARG A 122 39.46 -51.18 -22.63
CA ARG A 122 39.21 -52.19 -23.68
C ARG A 122 39.85 -51.81 -25.03
N ALA A 123 39.84 -50.53 -25.38
CA ALA A 123 40.44 -50.06 -26.63
C ALA A 123 41.96 -50.31 -26.67
N ARG A 124 42.66 -50.16 -25.55
CA ARG A 124 44.11 -50.42 -25.45
C ARG A 124 44.48 -51.90 -25.54
N GLU A 125 43.57 -52.81 -25.19
CA GLU A 125 43.76 -54.25 -25.37
C GLU A 125 43.70 -54.67 -26.84
N VAL A 126 42.82 -54.02 -27.62
CA VAL A 126 42.61 -54.34 -29.04
C VAL A 126 43.56 -53.58 -29.95
N PHE A 127 43.84 -52.31 -29.64
CA PHE A 127 44.67 -51.42 -30.45
C PHE A 127 45.84 -50.85 -29.62
N LYS A 128 47.07 -51.06 -30.10
CA LYS A 128 48.27 -50.49 -29.46
C LYS A 128 48.23 -48.95 -29.52
N PHE A 129 48.40 -48.30 -28.38
CA PHE A 129 48.39 -46.84 -28.22
C PHE A 129 47.05 -46.14 -28.55
N ALA A 130 45.93 -46.86 -28.51
CA ALA A 130 44.63 -46.23 -28.70
C ALA A 130 44.11 -45.56 -27.43
N ASP A 131 43.38 -44.46 -27.61
CA ASP A 131 42.54 -43.87 -26.57
C ASP A 131 41.12 -43.68 -27.11
N ALA A 132 40.11 -43.94 -26.28
CA ALA A 132 38.71 -43.92 -26.68
C ALA A 132 37.95 -42.82 -25.94
N THR A 133 37.45 -41.82 -26.65
CA THR A 133 36.58 -40.79 -26.08
C THR A 133 35.11 -41.20 -26.27
N ILE A 134 34.30 -41.04 -25.23
CA ILE A 134 32.85 -41.27 -25.30
C ILE A 134 32.14 -39.94 -25.11
N THR A 135 31.16 -39.66 -25.97
CA THR A 135 30.26 -38.53 -25.83
C THR A 135 28.80 -38.99 -25.96
N VAL A 136 27.89 -38.33 -25.25
CA VAL A 136 26.44 -38.58 -25.42
C VAL A 136 25.95 -37.70 -26.56
N VAL A 137 25.52 -38.32 -27.64
CA VAL A 137 24.95 -37.64 -28.81
C VAL A 137 23.48 -37.30 -28.54
N ALA A 138 22.72 -38.28 -28.06
CA ALA A 138 21.33 -38.11 -27.70
C ALA A 138 21.06 -38.83 -26.38
N PRO A 139 20.73 -38.10 -25.29
CA PRO A 139 20.24 -38.74 -24.08
C PRO A 139 18.86 -39.33 -24.35
N ARG A 140 18.54 -40.44 -23.68
CA ARG A 140 17.23 -41.08 -23.79
C ARG A 140 16.10 -40.12 -23.43
N THR A 141 15.00 -40.22 -24.17
CA THR A 141 13.77 -39.47 -23.94
C THR A 141 12.70 -40.38 -23.37
N PHE A 142 11.93 -39.87 -22.42
CA PHE A 142 10.81 -40.59 -21.83
C PHE A 142 9.67 -39.65 -21.46
N GLU A 143 8.53 -40.25 -21.15
CA GLU A 143 7.33 -39.56 -20.71
C GLU A 143 7.37 -39.25 -19.21
N VAL A 144 7.08 -37.99 -18.89
CA VAL A 144 6.84 -37.51 -17.53
C VAL A 144 5.43 -36.93 -17.47
N THR A 145 4.62 -37.38 -16.52
CA THR A 145 3.26 -36.85 -16.34
C THR A 145 3.31 -35.63 -15.43
N VAL A 146 2.75 -34.50 -15.86
CA VAL A 146 2.58 -33.29 -15.05
C VAL A 146 1.09 -33.06 -14.79
N SER A 147 0.72 -32.83 -13.54
CA SER A 147 -0.68 -32.71 -13.10
C SER A 147 -0.86 -31.67 -11.99
N GLY A 148 -2.09 -31.25 -11.75
CA GLY A 148 -2.44 -30.27 -10.71
C GLY A 148 -2.49 -28.83 -11.25
N ASP A 149 -2.14 -27.85 -10.42
CA ASP A 149 -2.26 -26.41 -10.70
C ASP A 149 -1.11 -25.87 -11.59
N VAL A 150 -0.97 -26.47 -12.77
CA VAL A 150 -0.08 -26.02 -13.87
C VAL A 150 -0.91 -25.52 -15.06
N GLU A 151 -0.32 -24.69 -15.92
CA GLU A 151 -1.02 -24.11 -17.07
C GLU A 151 -1.51 -25.17 -18.09
N ARG A 152 -0.68 -26.18 -18.38
CA ARG A 152 -1.01 -27.26 -19.33
C ARG A 152 -0.69 -28.63 -18.71
N PRO A 153 -1.61 -29.20 -17.90
CA PRO A 153 -1.47 -30.56 -17.39
C PRO A 153 -1.43 -31.57 -18.54
N GLY A 154 -0.66 -32.65 -18.37
CA GLY A 154 -0.54 -33.70 -19.37
C GLY A 154 0.79 -34.42 -19.31
N THR A 155 1.03 -35.28 -20.30
CA THR A 155 2.30 -35.99 -20.45
C THR A 155 3.26 -35.18 -21.31
N VAL A 156 4.50 -35.04 -20.86
CA VAL A 156 5.56 -34.31 -21.53
C VAL A 156 6.69 -35.28 -21.87
N GLN A 157 7.08 -35.33 -23.15
CA GLN A 157 8.26 -36.06 -23.61
C GLN A 157 9.50 -35.22 -23.31
N THR A 158 10.42 -35.75 -22.50
CA THR A 158 11.60 -34.99 -22.04
C THR A 158 12.85 -35.87 -22.01
N PRO A 159 14.03 -35.33 -22.37
CA PRO A 159 15.29 -36.05 -22.21
C PRO A 159 15.68 -36.20 -20.73
N ALA A 160 16.45 -37.25 -20.44
CA ALA A 160 16.97 -37.58 -19.10
C ALA A 160 17.88 -36.50 -18.47
N THR A 161 18.32 -35.51 -19.26
CA THR A 161 19.18 -34.40 -18.80
C THR A 161 18.39 -33.22 -18.23
N ARG A 162 17.05 -33.22 -18.34
CA ARG A 162 16.19 -32.14 -17.85
C ARG A 162 15.90 -32.28 -16.34
N ARG A 163 15.61 -31.16 -15.69
CA ARG A 163 15.18 -31.15 -14.29
C ARG A 163 13.67 -30.92 -14.16
N VAL A 164 13.14 -31.21 -12.98
CA VAL A 164 11.70 -31.08 -12.68
C VAL A 164 11.19 -29.68 -13.02
N TYR A 165 11.91 -28.63 -12.65
CA TYR A 165 11.51 -27.25 -12.92
C TYR A 165 11.36 -26.97 -14.43
N ASP A 166 12.29 -27.46 -15.26
CA ASP A 166 12.24 -27.26 -16.71
C ASP A 166 11.02 -27.95 -17.32
N VAL A 167 10.69 -29.16 -16.85
CA VAL A 167 9.51 -29.91 -17.32
C VAL A 167 8.20 -29.21 -16.92
N ILE A 168 8.16 -28.60 -15.74
CA ILE A 168 7.02 -27.77 -15.32
C ILE A 168 6.91 -26.51 -16.19
N LEU A 169 8.04 -25.87 -16.55
CA LEU A 169 8.04 -24.74 -17.49
C LEU A 169 7.56 -25.15 -18.89
N ASP A 170 7.95 -26.34 -19.38
CA ASP A 170 7.45 -26.89 -20.65
C ASP A 170 5.93 -27.14 -20.60
N ALA A 171 5.39 -27.44 -19.42
CA ALA A 171 3.95 -27.49 -19.14
C ALA A 171 3.30 -26.09 -18.93
N GLY A 172 4.03 -25.00 -19.21
CA GLY A 172 3.57 -23.61 -19.11
C GLY A 172 3.76 -22.96 -17.74
N GLY A 173 4.33 -23.68 -16.77
CA GLY A 173 4.58 -23.17 -15.42
C GLY A 173 3.47 -23.48 -14.42
N ILE A 174 3.75 -23.14 -13.15
CA ILE A 174 2.80 -23.25 -12.04
C ILE A 174 1.88 -22.02 -12.07
N THR A 175 0.56 -22.25 -11.97
CA THR A 175 -0.42 -21.17 -11.92
C THR A 175 -0.34 -20.41 -10.59
N SER A 176 -0.96 -19.23 -10.49
CA SER A 176 -1.02 -18.47 -9.21
C SER A 176 -1.71 -19.22 -8.06
N ARG A 177 -2.49 -20.24 -8.37
CA ARG A 177 -3.19 -21.11 -7.41
C ARG A 177 -2.37 -22.31 -6.99
N GLY A 178 -1.26 -22.62 -7.66
CA GLY A 178 -0.44 -23.80 -7.39
C GLY A 178 0.62 -23.57 -6.33
N SER A 179 0.95 -24.63 -5.60
CA SER A 179 2.01 -24.62 -4.61
C SER A 179 3.38 -24.65 -5.28
N THR A 180 4.23 -23.70 -4.90
CA THR A 180 5.65 -23.68 -5.31
C THR A 180 6.54 -24.38 -4.30
N ARG A 181 6.06 -24.52 -3.05
CA ARG A 181 6.85 -25.04 -1.93
C ARG A 181 6.59 -26.51 -1.61
N ASN A 182 5.48 -27.07 -2.11
CA ASN A 182 5.03 -28.43 -1.80
C ASN A 182 4.76 -29.26 -3.06
N VAL A 183 5.60 -29.13 -4.09
CA VAL A 183 5.46 -29.94 -5.31
C VAL A 183 5.76 -31.40 -5.00
N VAL A 184 4.89 -32.31 -5.46
CA VAL A 184 4.96 -33.74 -5.15
C VAL A 184 5.50 -34.52 -6.34
N LEU A 185 6.60 -35.24 -6.10
CA LEU A 185 7.20 -36.18 -7.03
C LEU A 185 6.76 -37.59 -6.66
N ILE A 186 6.03 -38.24 -7.55
CA ILE A 186 5.51 -39.59 -7.35
C ILE A 186 6.31 -40.55 -8.22
N ARG A 187 6.94 -41.53 -7.59
CA ARG A 187 7.79 -42.57 -8.21
C ARG A 187 7.34 -43.95 -7.74
N ARG A 188 7.87 -45.01 -8.37
CA ARG A 188 7.65 -46.39 -7.90
C ARG A 188 8.17 -46.62 -6.47
N SER A 189 9.22 -45.91 -6.08
CA SER A 189 9.84 -46.01 -4.74
C SER A 189 9.08 -45.24 -3.65
N GLY A 190 8.08 -44.43 -4.01
CA GLY A 190 7.32 -43.59 -3.09
C GLY A 190 7.19 -42.14 -3.53
N GLU A 191 6.69 -41.31 -2.62
CA GLU A 191 6.47 -39.88 -2.83
C GLU A 191 7.57 -39.04 -2.18
N ARG A 192 7.98 -37.97 -2.87
CA ARG A 192 8.92 -36.97 -2.34
C ARG A 192 8.38 -35.57 -2.59
N ARG A 193 8.36 -34.73 -1.56
CA ARG A 193 8.05 -33.30 -1.69
C ARG A 193 9.32 -32.49 -1.96
N ILE A 194 9.19 -31.46 -2.79
CA ILE A 194 10.27 -30.52 -3.11
C ILE A 194 9.77 -29.08 -3.00
N ASP A 195 10.66 -28.17 -2.62
CA ASP A 195 10.42 -26.72 -2.54
C ASP A 195 11.09 -26.01 -3.73
N LEU A 196 10.33 -25.78 -4.81
CA LEU A 196 10.84 -25.09 -5.99
C LEU A 196 11.11 -23.60 -5.73
N LEU A 197 10.48 -23.00 -4.72
CA LEU A 197 10.79 -21.63 -4.32
C LEU A 197 12.21 -21.54 -3.74
N ALA A 198 12.65 -22.54 -2.97
CA ALA A 198 14.03 -22.64 -2.50
C ALA A 198 15.03 -22.76 -3.67
N PHE A 199 14.70 -23.52 -4.71
CA PHE A 199 15.50 -23.54 -5.94
C PHE A 199 15.54 -22.15 -6.61
N GLN A 200 14.38 -21.49 -6.79
CA GLN A 200 14.29 -20.19 -7.47
C GLN A 200 15.04 -19.07 -6.72
N LEU A 201 14.97 -19.05 -5.39
CA LEU A 201 15.53 -17.96 -4.59
C LEU A 201 16.99 -18.20 -4.17
N ARG A 202 17.41 -19.46 -3.95
CA ARG A 202 18.75 -19.80 -3.46
C ARG A 202 19.59 -20.61 -4.44
N GLY A 203 19.02 -21.07 -5.55
CA GLY A 203 19.69 -21.99 -6.48
C GLY A 203 19.89 -23.39 -5.89
N ASP A 204 19.07 -23.79 -4.91
CA ASP A 204 19.18 -25.11 -4.26
C ASP A 204 18.79 -26.24 -5.25
N LEU A 205 19.80 -26.83 -5.88
CA LEU A 205 19.64 -27.93 -6.83
C LEU A 205 19.10 -29.22 -6.19
N THR A 206 19.14 -29.36 -4.86
CA THR A 206 18.58 -30.53 -4.16
C THR A 206 17.05 -30.54 -4.24
N GLN A 207 16.44 -29.36 -4.41
CA GLN A 207 15.00 -29.17 -4.57
C GLN A 207 14.55 -29.19 -6.05
N ASN A 208 15.49 -29.29 -6.99
CA ASN A 208 15.18 -29.38 -8.41
C ASN A 208 15.89 -30.59 -9.05
N PRO A 209 15.55 -31.84 -8.66
CA PRO A 209 16.24 -33.02 -9.16
C PRO A 209 16.03 -33.24 -10.67
N PHE A 210 16.88 -34.07 -11.27
CA PHE A 210 16.67 -34.55 -12.64
C PHE A 210 15.39 -35.39 -12.73
N VAL A 211 14.75 -35.35 -13.89
CA VAL A 211 13.59 -36.20 -14.16
C VAL A 211 14.01 -37.63 -14.47
N GLU A 212 13.12 -38.56 -14.17
CA GLU A 212 13.33 -40.00 -14.32
C GLU A 212 12.15 -40.59 -15.09
N GLU A 213 12.37 -41.72 -15.77
CA GLU A 213 11.34 -42.42 -16.51
C GLU A 213 10.17 -42.84 -15.60
N GLY A 214 8.94 -42.54 -16.01
CA GLY A 214 7.74 -42.84 -15.23
C GLY A 214 7.50 -41.93 -14.03
N LEU A 215 8.29 -40.87 -13.87
CA LEU A 215 8.05 -39.83 -12.86
C LEU A 215 6.71 -39.13 -13.12
N ARG A 216 5.93 -38.93 -12.06
CA ARG A 216 4.74 -38.07 -12.09
C ARG A 216 4.98 -36.87 -11.18
N ILE A 217 4.82 -35.68 -11.74
CA ILE A 217 4.94 -34.40 -11.07
C ILE A 217 3.51 -33.92 -10.79
N HIS A 218 3.18 -33.75 -9.52
CA HIS A 218 1.89 -33.22 -9.10
C HIS A 218 2.09 -31.91 -8.35
N VAL A 219 1.45 -30.85 -8.84
CA VAL A 219 1.46 -29.52 -8.24
C VAL A 219 0.14 -29.33 -7.48
N PRO A 220 0.12 -29.47 -6.15
CA PRO A 220 -1.10 -29.28 -5.38
C PRO A 220 -1.50 -27.79 -5.34
N PRO A 221 -2.74 -27.47 -4.93
CA PRO A 221 -3.14 -26.10 -4.68
C PRO A 221 -2.27 -25.46 -3.60
N ARG A 222 -2.07 -24.15 -3.74
CA ARG A 222 -1.31 -23.30 -2.83
C ARG A 222 -1.94 -23.37 -1.44
N SER A 223 -1.14 -23.73 -0.46
CA SER A 223 -1.57 -23.80 0.94
C SER A 223 -1.57 -22.42 1.60
N GLY A 224 -1.76 -22.39 2.92
CA GLY A 224 -1.82 -21.15 3.69
C GLY A 224 -0.61 -20.24 3.47
N THR A 225 -0.86 -18.94 3.39
CA THR A 225 0.17 -17.94 3.14
C THR A 225 0.45 -17.06 4.35
N VAL A 226 1.64 -16.45 4.36
CA VAL A 226 2.07 -15.44 5.32
C VAL A 226 2.56 -14.23 4.55
N THR A 227 2.20 -13.04 5.02
CA THR A 227 2.69 -11.78 4.45
C THR A 227 3.90 -11.28 5.23
N LEU A 228 5.01 -11.03 4.54
CA LEU A 228 6.19 -10.36 5.09
C LEU A 228 6.31 -8.96 4.48
N SER A 229 6.43 -7.93 5.33
CA SER A 229 6.46 -6.54 4.89
C SER A 229 7.45 -5.69 5.72
N GLY A 230 7.84 -4.55 5.17
CA GLY A 230 8.79 -3.62 5.79
C GLY A 230 10.26 -3.99 5.52
N ALA A 231 11.11 -3.91 6.55
CA ALA A 231 12.56 -4.04 6.51
C ALA A 231 13.05 -5.50 6.38
N VAL A 232 12.57 -6.20 5.36
CA VAL A 232 13.00 -7.55 4.97
C VAL A 232 13.65 -7.50 3.58
N ARG A 233 14.54 -8.44 3.24
CA ARG A 233 15.22 -8.39 1.94
C ARG A 233 14.29 -8.57 0.74
N ARG A 234 13.27 -9.42 0.89
CA ARG A 234 12.27 -9.69 -0.15
C ARG A 234 10.87 -9.67 0.49
N PRO A 235 10.24 -8.49 0.60
CA PRO A 235 8.87 -8.40 1.07
C PRO A 235 7.94 -9.08 0.07
N GLY A 236 6.86 -9.67 0.56
CA GLY A 236 5.92 -10.41 -0.27
C GLY A 236 5.03 -11.36 0.52
N GLU A 237 4.16 -12.04 -0.21
CA GLU A 237 3.30 -13.09 0.32
C GLU A 237 3.89 -14.47 -0.03
N TYR A 238 4.18 -15.26 1.00
CA TYR A 238 4.84 -16.55 0.88
C TYR A 238 3.94 -17.68 1.35
N GLU A 239 3.99 -18.80 0.65
CA GLU A 239 3.36 -20.02 1.12
C GLU A 239 4.12 -20.56 2.34
N ILE A 240 3.38 -21.11 3.31
CA ILE A 240 3.97 -21.82 4.43
C ILE A 240 4.53 -23.16 3.92
N GLY A 241 5.82 -23.40 4.19
CA GLY A 241 6.47 -24.66 3.83
C GLY A 241 5.95 -25.84 4.67
N THR A 242 6.56 -27.01 4.48
CA THR A 242 6.27 -28.21 5.30
C THR A 242 6.54 -27.96 6.79
N THR A 243 7.51 -27.10 7.09
CA THR A 243 7.80 -26.60 8.43
C THR A 243 7.27 -25.17 8.56
N PRO A 244 6.31 -24.90 9.47
CA PRO A 244 5.74 -23.57 9.65
C PRO A 244 6.66 -22.68 10.50
N SER A 245 7.89 -22.43 10.07
CA SER A 245 8.92 -21.69 10.82
C SER A 245 9.16 -20.30 10.24
N LEU A 246 9.12 -19.25 11.09
CA LEU A 246 9.51 -17.90 10.67
C LEU A 246 10.99 -17.83 10.31
N ARG A 247 11.85 -18.50 11.08
CA ARG A 247 13.28 -18.56 10.80
C ARG A 247 13.57 -19.14 9.43
N GLU A 248 13.00 -20.31 9.12
CA GLU A 248 13.15 -20.97 7.81
C GLU A 248 12.69 -20.06 6.67
N LEU A 249 11.53 -19.41 6.84
CA LEU A 249 11.00 -18.50 5.84
C LEU A 249 11.92 -17.29 5.65
N LEU A 250 12.44 -16.70 6.73
CA LEU A 250 13.38 -15.59 6.64
C LEU A 250 14.69 -16.01 5.97
N GLU A 251 15.24 -17.18 6.29
CA GLU A 251 16.41 -17.75 5.62
C GLU A 251 16.16 -17.97 4.12
N LEU A 252 14.94 -18.37 3.74
CA LEU A 252 14.55 -18.54 2.34
C LEU A 252 14.48 -17.21 1.57
N VAL A 253 13.93 -16.16 2.18
CA VAL A 253 13.75 -14.87 1.52
C VAL A 253 15.00 -13.97 1.59
N GLY A 254 16.06 -14.42 2.28
CA GLY A 254 17.35 -13.73 2.38
C GLY A 254 17.55 -12.92 3.67
N GLY A 255 16.66 -13.07 4.64
CA GLY A 255 16.74 -12.47 5.97
C GLY A 255 16.19 -11.05 6.05
N LEU A 256 16.53 -10.39 7.16
CA LEU A 256 16.16 -9.01 7.43
C LEU A 256 17.06 -8.02 6.65
N SER A 257 16.54 -6.82 6.42
CA SER A 257 17.35 -5.68 5.95
C SER A 257 18.32 -5.23 7.05
N PRO A 258 19.50 -4.65 6.72
CA PRO A 258 20.38 -4.01 7.73
C PRO A 258 19.70 -2.88 8.50
N THR A 259 18.68 -2.26 7.91
CA THR A 259 17.90 -1.19 8.53
C THR A 259 16.73 -1.70 9.37
N ALA A 260 16.61 -3.00 9.59
CA ALA A 260 15.49 -3.59 10.31
C ALA A 260 15.53 -3.29 11.81
N ALA A 261 14.42 -2.81 12.34
CA ALA A 261 14.20 -2.72 13.77
C ALA A 261 13.72 -4.06 14.32
N ILE A 262 14.68 -4.89 14.71
CA ILE A 262 14.46 -6.31 15.08
C ILE A 262 13.55 -6.46 16.30
N GLY A 263 13.57 -5.52 17.25
CA GLY A 263 12.78 -5.59 18.49
C GLY A 263 11.33 -5.11 18.36
N ASP A 264 10.98 -4.43 17.27
CA ASP A 264 9.73 -3.68 17.12
C ASP A 264 8.85 -4.23 15.99
N ALA A 265 9.13 -5.45 15.55
CA ALA A 265 8.28 -6.09 14.56
C ALA A 265 6.88 -6.33 15.14
N ARG A 266 5.90 -6.44 14.25
CA ARG A 266 4.50 -6.67 14.62
C ARG A 266 3.99 -7.89 13.87
N LEU A 267 3.41 -8.82 14.62
CA LEU A 267 2.66 -9.94 14.07
C LEU A 267 1.17 -9.59 14.12
N THR A 268 0.51 -9.62 12.97
CA THR A 268 -0.94 -9.56 12.89
C THR A 268 -1.47 -10.96 12.60
N ARG A 269 -2.29 -11.51 13.48
CA ARG A 269 -2.84 -12.86 13.38
C ARG A 269 -4.35 -12.84 13.60
N VAL A 270 -5.07 -13.75 12.93
CA VAL A 270 -6.50 -13.95 13.19
C VAL A 270 -6.65 -14.69 14.51
N GLY A 271 -7.24 -14.04 15.50
CA GLY A 271 -7.52 -14.58 16.83
C GLY A 271 -8.82 -15.42 16.86
N SER A 272 -9.17 -15.91 18.05
CA SER A 272 -10.26 -16.88 18.30
C SER A 272 -11.68 -16.41 17.95
N GLY A 273 -11.86 -15.17 17.50
CA GLY A 273 -13.16 -14.59 17.13
C GLY A 273 -13.17 -13.91 15.75
N ASP A 274 -12.36 -14.41 14.80
CA ASP A 274 -12.17 -13.86 13.44
C ASP A 274 -11.71 -12.39 13.38
N ARG A 275 -11.20 -11.87 14.50
CA ARG A 275 -10.61 -10.53 14.56
C ARG A 275 -9.10 -10.63 14.36
N LYS A 276 -8.55 -9.72 13.56
CA LYS A 276 -7.10 -9.55 13.44
C LYS A 276 -6.57 -8.86 14.70
N GLU A 277 -5.67 -9.52 15.40
CA GLU A 277 -4.97 -8.99 16.57
C GLU A 277 -3.51 -8.70 16.20
N ALA A 278 -3.05 -7.49 16.52
CA ALA A 278 -1.67 -7.09 16.31
C ALA A 278 -0.88 -7.25 17.61
N MET A 279 0.11 -8.14 17.61
CA MET A 279 0.96 -8.47 18.74
C MET A 279 2.38 -7.93 18.49
N PRO A 280 3.05 -7.38 19.52
CA PRO A 280 4.48 -7.09 19.42
C PRO A 280 5.26 -8.39 19.22
N LEU A 281 6.26 -8.36 18.35
CA LEU A 281 7.11 -9.49 18.01
C LEU A 281 8.58 -9.07 18.07
N ASP A 282 9.31 -9.56 19.07
CA ASP A 282 10.77 -9.43 19.10
C ASP A 282 11.40 -10.53 18.25
N LEU A 283 11.95 -10.14 17.10
CA LEU A 283 12.61 -11.07 16.18
C LEU A 283 13.93 -11.62 16.72
N ARG A 284 14.56 -11.00 17.74
CA ARG A 284 15.77 -11.58 18.35
C ARG A 284 15.45 -12.90 19.04
N ALA A 285 14.34 -12.96 19.75
CA ALA A 285 13.86 -14.17 20.40
C ALA A 285 13.20 -15.12 19.38
N ALA A 286 12.34 -14.59 18.52
CA ALA A 286 11.53 -15.40 17.59
C ALA A 286 12.33 -16.14 16.51
N LEU A 287 13.63 -15.86 16.37
CA LEU A 287 14.54 -16.52 15.41
C LEU A 287 15.51 -17.49 16.08
N THR A 288 15.42 -17.70 17.40
CA THR A 288 16.24 -18.73 18.05
C THR A 288 15.61 -20.12 17.89
N PRO A 289 16.39 -21.21 17.78
CA PRO A 289 15.84 -22.56 17.59
C PRO A 289 14.87 -23.01 18.69
N SER A 290 15.04 -22.52 19.92
CA SER A 290 14.20 -22.87 21.07
C SER A 290 12.86 -22.12 21.13
N THR A 291 12.78 -20.94 20.52
CA THR A 291 11.59 -20.07 20.55
C THR A 291 11.19 -19.60 19.16
N ASP A 292 11.44 -20.44 18.15
CA ASP A 292 11.09 -20.17 16.76
C ASP A 292 9.57 -19.96 16.64
N LEU A 293 9.17 -18.86 16.01
CA LEU A 293 7.76 -18.54 15.84
C LEU A 293 7.13 -19.51 14.83
N LEU A 294 6.13 -20.27 15.29
CA LEU A 294 5.30 -21.09 14.42
C LEU A 294 4.29 -20.21 13.67
N LEU A 295 4.41 -20.22 12.34
CA LEU A 295 3.58 -19.47 11.41
C LEU A 295 2.20 -20.13 11.23
N ARG A 296 1.18 -19.31 11.02
CA ARG A 296 -0.18 -19.73 10.71
C ARG A 296 -0.67 -19.08 9.42
N PRO A 297 -1.56 -19.75 8.66
CA PRO A 297 -2.18 -19.15 7.49
C PRO A 297 -2.83 -17.80 7.83
N GLY A 298 -2.54 -16.78 7.03
CA GLY A 298 -3.06 -15.42 7.19
C GLY A 298 -2.25 -14.53 8.14
N ASP A 299 -1.16 -15.01 8.73
CA ASP A 299 -0.25 -14.15 9.49
C ASP A 299 0.32 -13.05 8.61
N ALA A 300 0.40 -11.84 9.14
CA ALA A 300 1.09 -10.72 8.51
C ALA A 300 2.14 -10.16 9.47
N ILE A 301 3.40 -10.24 9.06
CA ILE A 301 4.54 -9.75 9.83
C ILE A 301 5.03 -8.47 9.17
N TYR A 302 5.05 -7.41 9.97
CA TYR A 302 5.60 -6.12 9.58
C TYR A 302 6.85 -5.84 10.40
N VAL A 303 7.97 -5.61 9.71
CA VAL A 303 9.24 -5.25 10.34
C VAL A 303 9.51 -3.76 10.05
N PRO A 304 9.45 -2.86 11.04
CA PRO A 304 9.76 -1.46 10.79
C PRO A 304 11.24 -1.27 10.46
N THR A 305 11.55 -0.13 9.85
CA THR A 305 12.94 0.34 9.72
C THR A 305 13.36 1.08 10.99
N ILE A 306 14.66 1.11 11.29
CA ILE A 306 15.21 1.88 12.42
C ILE A 306 14.84 3.37 12.28
N SER A 307 14.88 3.93 11.07
CA SER A 307 14.47 5.32 10.81
C SER A 307 12.99 5.56 11.07
N SER A 308 12.11 4.57 10.82
CA SER A 308 10.68 4.71 11.18
C SER A 308 10.41 4.64 12.68
N LEU A 309 11.40 4.25 13.49
CA LEU A 309 11.36 4.36 14.94
C LEU A 309 11.98 5.65 15.47
N GLN A 310 12.51 6.52 14.61
CA GLN A 310 12.89 7.85 15.07
C GLN A 310 11.62 8.56 15.51
N ASP A 311 11.57 8.92 16.78
CA ASP A 311 10.48 9.70 17.31
C ASP A 311 10.49 11.05 16.58
N VAL A 312 9.34 11.46 16.06
CA VAL A 312 9.21 12.73 15.36
C VAL A 312 8.13 13.58 15.99
N ILE A 313 8.37 14.89 16.00
CA ILE A 313 7.37 15.90 16.37
C ILE A 313 7.07 16.77 15.16
N GLU A 314 5.79 17.07 14.97
CA GLU A 314 5.36 18.05 13.98
C GLU A 314 5.18 19.42 14.66
N VAL A 315 5.85 20.43 14.12
CA VAL A 315 5.75 21.82 14.59
C VAL A 315 5.04 22.62 13.50
N ARG A 316 3.96 23.29 13.87
CA ARG A 316 3.18 24.10 12.94
C ARG A 316 2.67 25.42 13.53
N GLY A 317 2.65 26.47 12.71
CA GLY A 317 2.11 27.77 13.10
C GLY A 317 3.17 28.88 13.15
N ALA A 318 3.00 29.84 14.06
CA ALA A 318 3.72 31.10 14.11
C ALA A 318 5.13 30.99 14.71
N PHE A 319 5.99 30.17 14.12
CA PHE A 319 7.41 30.08 14.45
C PHE A 319 8.25 30.82 13.40
N ASN A 320 9.46 31.24 13.76
CA ASN A 320 10.37 31.91 12.81
C ASN A 320 10.87 30.94 11.72
N GLY A 321 10.99 29.65 12.06
CA GLY A 321 11.41 28.60 11.15
C GLY A 321 12.91 28.54 10.90
N THR A 322 13.30 27.51 10.18
CA THR A 322 14.65 27.22 9.72
C THR A 322 14.68 27.19 8.19
N ALA A 323 15.86 26.98 7.58
CA ALA A 323 15.98 26.82 6.13
C ALA A 323 15.18 25.61 5.59
N GLU A 324 14.91 24.61 6.44
CA GLU A 324 14.19 23.39 6.09
C GLU A 324 12.67 23.49 6.35
N SER A 325 12.21 24.59 6.97
CA SER A 325 10.79 24.79 7.25
C SER A 325 9.98 25.01 5.98
N THR A 326 8.84 24.32 5.87
CA THR A 326 7.84 24.64 4.84
C THR A 326 7.09 25.90 5.28
N LYS A 327 7.24 27.00 4.55
CA LYS A 327 6.55 28.26 4.83
C LYS A 327 5.13 28.23 4.29
N THR A 328 4.16 28.56 5.12
CA THR A 328 2.75 28.76 4.78
C THR A 328 2.29 30.14 5.27
N THR A 329 1.06 30.52 4.96
CA THR A 329 0.52 31.85 5.31
C THR A 329 -0.88 31.69 5.88
N VAL A 330 -1.09 32.22 7.08
CA VAL A 330 -2.38 32.23 7.78
C VAL A 330 -2.71 33.68 8.13
N ALA A 331 -3.86 34.16 7.67
CA ALA A 331 -4.30 35.55 7.84
C ALA A 331 -3.24 36.60 7.43
N GLY A 332 -2.50 36.33 6.35
CA GLY A 332 -1.43 37.20 5.84
C GLY A 332 -0.12 37.17 6.62
N LYS A 333 -0.03 36.38 7.71
CA LYS A 333 1.19 36.20 8.51
C LYS A 333 1.87 34.88 8.13
N ALA A 334 3.20 34.86 8.10
CA ALA A 334 3.96 33.66 7.77
C ALA A 334 3.88 32.65 8.92
N THR A 335 3.64 31.39 8.58
CA THR A 335 3.64 30.26 9.49
C THR A 335 4.51 29.14 8.91
N ILE A 336 4.89 28.17 9.71
CA ILE A 336 5.68 27.02 9.25
C ILE A 336 4.94 25.72 9.45
N LEU A 337 5.40 24.71 8.72
CA LEU A 337 5.19 23.30 8.98
C LEU A 337 6.55 22.60 8.85
N GLN A 338 7.03 21.98 9.93
CA GLN A 338 8.29 21.24 9.92
C GLN A 338 8.19 20.03 10.85
N ARG A 339 8.84 18.93 10.45
CA ARG A 339 9.03 17.76 11.30
C ARG A 339 10.44 17.77 11.86
N PHE A 340 10.56 17.57 13.16
CA PHE A 340 11.84 17.45 13.85
C PHE A 340 12.01 16.04 14.37
N GLU A 341 13.23 15.51 14.25
CA GLU A 341 13.64 14.34 15.00
C GLU A 341 13.66 14.69 16.50
N LEU A 342 12.96 13.89 17.30
CA LEU A 342 12.80 14.05 18.73
C LEU A 342 13.86 13.20 19.45
N ALA A 343 14.72 13.85 20.22
CA ALA A 343 15.68 13.15 21.06
C ALA A 343 15.04 12.73 22.40
N GLN A 344 15.59 11.68 23.03
CA GLN A 344 15.01 11.12 24.25
C GLN A 344 14.97 12.17 25.37
N GLY A 345 13.76 12.46 25.87
CA GLY A 345 13.55 13.42 26.96
C GLY A 345 13.50 14.89 26.52
N GLU A 346 13.52 15.19 25.22
CA GLU A 346 13.33 16.56 24.72
C GLU A 346 11.99 17.14 25.17
N ARG A 347 12.01 18.45 25.46
CA ARG A 347 10.87 19.20 25.95
C ARG A 347 10.43 20.26 24.95
N VAL A 348 9.29 20.89 25.24
CA VAL A 348 8.72 21.96 24.41
C VAL A 348 9.73 23.08 24.13
N ARG A 349 10.51 23.50 25.12
CA ARG A 349 11.52 24.56 24.94
C ARG A 349 12.58 24.19 23.91
N ASP A 350 13.10 22.97 23.97
CA ASP A 350 14.18 22.52 23.06
C ASP A 350 13.70 22.54 21.60
N VAL A 351 12.48 22.07 21.36
CA VAL A 351 11.86 22.07 20.03
C VAL A 351 11.50 23.48 19.57
N LEU A 352 11.04 24.36 20.47
CA LEU A 352 10.76 25.76 20.17
C LEU A 352 12.04 26.47 19.69
N ASP A 353 13.17 26.27 20.35
CA ASP A 353 14.45 26.88 19.97
C ASP A 353 14.93 26.35 18.62
N ARG A 354 14.82 25.04 18.38
CA ARG A 354 15.14 24.41 17.09
C ARG A 354 14.21 24.87 15.96
N ALA A 355 12.98 25.23 16.26
CA ALA A 355 12.04 25.83 15.32
C ALA A 355 12.34 27.31 15.02
N GLY A 356 13.46 27.85 15.51
CA GLY A 356 13.87 29.25 15.33
C GLY A 356 13.20 30.21 16.32
N GLY A 357 12.50 29.69 17.34
CA GLY A 357 11.74 30.47 18.30
C GLY A 357 10.35 30.90 17.80
N ALA A 358 9.59 31.55 18.68
CA ALA A 358 8.28 32.10 18.35
C ALA A 358 8.38 33.38 17.52
N ALA A 359 7.49 33.53 16.54
CA ALA A 359 7.37 34.77 15.79
C ALA A 359 6.81 35.90 16.67
N VAL A 360 7.13 37.15 16.31
CA VAL A 360 6.69 38.34 17.08
C VAL A 360 5.16 38.45 17.15
N TYR A 361 4.47 37.96 16.13
CA TYR A 361 3.02 37.93 16.02
C TYR A 361 2.39 36.60 16.47
N ALA A 362 3.15 35.74 17.17
CA ALA A 362 2.66 34.48 17.71
C ALA A 362 1.90 34.70 19.02
N ASP A 363 0.81 33.96 19.20
CA ASP A 363 0.13 33.96 20.49
C ASP A 363 0.74 32.90 21.41
N LEU A 364 1.62 33.37 22.29
CA LEU A 364 2.35 32.55 23.25
C LEU A 364 1.44 31.87 24.29
N ARG A 365 0.22 32.37 24.55
CA ARG A 365 -0.66 31.85 25.60
C ARG A 365 -1.53 30.68 25.13
N LEU A 366 -1.68 30.51 23.82
CA LEU A 366 -2.56 29.51 23.22
C LEU A 366 -1.81 28.44 22.44
N ALA A 367 -0.51 28.28 22.69
CA ALA A 367 0.19 27.13 22.15
C ALA A 367 -0.43 25.85 22.72
N LEU A 368 -0.40 24.79 21.92
CA LEU A 368 -0.97 23.51 22.32
C LEU A 368 -0.17 22.37 21.74
N VAL A 369 -0.13 21.27 22.49
CA VAL A 369 0.36 19.98 22.01
C VAL A 369 -0.84 19.06 21.81
N GLU A 370 -1.05 18.62 20.56
CA GLU A 370 -1.99 17.54 20.27
C GLU A 370 -1.25 16.21 20.35
N ARG A 371 -1.64 15.37 21.31
CA ARG A 371 -1.08 14.03 21.52
C ARG A 371 -2.08 12.98 21.10
N SER A 372 -1.73 12.17 20.09
CA SER A 372 -2.55 11.05 19.63
C SER A 372 -2.04 9.75 20.25
N GLY A 373 -2.80 9.16 21.18
CA GLY A 373 -2.45 7.85 21.73
C GLY A 373 -2.71 6.72 20.73
N VAL A 374 -1.99 5.60 20.85
CA VAL A 374 -2.12 4.41 19.97
C VAL A 374 -3.53 3.80 20.01
N THR A 375 -4.26 3.97 21.12
CA THR A 375 -5.60 3.41 21.36
C THR A 375 -6.54 4.37 22.13
N GLY A 376 -6.13 5.63 22.34
CA GLY A 376 -6.84 6.59 23.19
C GLY A 376 -7.37 7.82 22.45
N PRO A 377 -8.30 8.59 23.06
CA PRO A 377 -8.77 9.85 22.49
C PRO A 377 -7.62 10.87 22.39
N ARG A 378 -7.67 11.73 21.36
CA ARG A 378 -6.70 12.81 21.17
C ARG A 378 -6.69 13.72 22.40
N GLN A 379 -5.52 13.87 23.02
CA GLN A 379 -5.33 14.78 24.14
C GLN A 379 -4.86 16.13 23.61
N ARG A 380 -5.46 17.21 24.11
CA ARG A 380 -5.05 18.59 23.83
C ARG A 380 -4.47 19.18 25.10
N ILE A 381 -3.16 19.35 25.12
CA ILE A 381 -2.43 19.88 26.28
C ILE A 381 -2.14 21.36 26.00
N PRO A 382 -2.78 22.30 26.70
CA PRO A 382 -2.48 23.72 26.56
C PRO A 382 -1.09 24.02 27.13
N ILE A 383 -0.29 24.78 26.39
CA ILE A 383 1.06 25.17 26.76
C ILE A 383 1.15 26.69 26.76
N ASP A 384 1.34 27.28 27.94
CA ASP A 384 1.55 28.72 28.08
C ASP A 384 3.03 29.06 27.88
N LEU A 385 3.41 29.36 26.64
CA LEU A 385 4.77 29.78 26.29
C LEU A 385 5.09 31.17 26.84
N TYR A 386 4.10 32.01 27.14
CA TYR A 386 4.36 33.33 27.73
C TYR A 386 4.97 33.15 29.12
N ARG A 387 4.35 32.30 29.96
CA ARG A 387 4.90 31.95 31.28
C ARG A 387 6.29 31.32 31.17
N MET A 388 6.51 30.50 30.15
CA MET A 388 7.79 29.83 29.92
C MET A 388 8.93 30.77 29.49
N LEU A 389 8.65 31.69 28.57
CA LEU A 389 9.66 32.54 27.94
C LEU A 389 9.87 33.85 28.69
N VAL A 390 8.79 34.45 29.19
CA VAL A 390 8.78 35.77 29.84
C VAL A 390 8.90 35.62 31.35
N ASP A 391 7.97 34.89 31.97
CA ASP A 391 7.93 34.76 33.45
C ASP A 391 8.95 33.76 34.00
N LYS A 392 9.67 33.05 33.11
CA LYS A 392 10.68 32.02 33.43
C LYS A 392 10.14 30.87 34.29
N ASP A 393 8.86 30.58 34.16
CA ASP A 393 8.19 29.45 34.79
C ASP A 393 8.34 28.20 33.92
N ASP A 394 8.95 27.14 34.46
CA ASP A 394 9.19 25.89 33.71
C ASP A 394 8.04 24.88 33.81
N THR A 395 7.00 25.18 34.59
CA THR A 395 5.80 24.33 34.73
C THR A 395 5.19 23.88 33.39
N PRO A 396 5.02 24.75 32.36
CA PRO A 396 4.47 24.34 31.07
C PRO A 396 5.45 23.58 30.15
N ASN A 397 6.72 23.41 30.54
CA ASN A 397 7.77 22.79 29.71
C ASN A 397 7.72 21.26 29.77
N ILE A 398 6.68 20.66 29.20
CA ILE A 398 6.45 19.21 29.23
C ILE A 398 7.43 18.43 28.33
N VAL A 399 7.66 17.15 28.66
CA VAL A 399 8.37 16.20 27.79
C VAL A 399 7.47 15.82 26.62
N LEU A 400 8.02 15.91 25.42
CA LEU A 400 7.34 15.58 24.17
C LEU A 400 7.41 14.07 23.90
N GLN A 401 6.46 13.59 23.12
CA GLN A 401 6.34 12.19 22.72
C GLN A 401 6.29 12.07 21.20
N ASN A 402 6.61 10.88 20.69
CA ASN A 402 6.50 10.59 19.27
C ASN A 402 5.09 10.86 18.74
N GLY A 403 5.02 11.60 17.63
CA GLY A 403 3.77 11.95 16.97
C GLY A 403 3.00 13.09 17.65
N ASP A 404 3.59 13.75 18.67
CA ASP A 404 3.04 15.01 19.19
C ASP A 404 3.02 16.07 18.07
N VAL A 405 2.02 16.95 18.11
CA VAL A 405 1.90 18.10 17.21
C VAL A 405 1.89 19.37 18.03
N LEU A 406 3.00 20.12 18.01
CA LEU A 406 3.10 21.43 18.65
C LEU A 406 2.55 22.50 17.70
N THR A 407 1.42 23.09 18.09
CA THR A 407 0.76 24.16 17.33
C THR A 407 0.92 25.49 18.06
N LEU A 408 1.41 26.51 17.36
CA LEU A 408 1.52 27.88 17.86
C LEU A 408 0.64 28.80 17.01
N PRO A 409 -0.54 29.23 17.50
CA PRO A 409 -1.42 30.10 16.74
C PRO A 409 -0.82 31.50 16.55
N ILE A 410 -1.29 32.21 15.54
CA ILE A 410 -1.03 33.64 15.37
C ILE A 410 -1.89 34.46 16.34
N VAL A 411 -1.42 35.62 16.75
CA VAL A 411 -2.28 36.64 17.38
C VAL A 411 -3.27 37.12 16.34
N GLU A 412 -4.55 37.01 16.67
CA GLU A 412 -5.63 37.57 15.87
C GLU A 412 -5.79 39.05 16.25
N ASP A 413 -5.28 39.96 15.42
CA ASP A 413 -5.40 41.42 15.63
C ASP A 413 -6.80 41.92 15.27
N ARG A 414 -7.84 41.16 15.66
CA ARG A 414 -9.24 41.44 15.32
C ARG A 414 -10.15 41.24 16.52
N ILE A 415 -11.21 42.04 16.58
CA ILE A 415 -12.31 41.89 17.51
C ILE A 415 -13.52 41.38 16.74
N PHE A 416 -14.21 40.38 17.28
CA PHE A 416 -15.41 39.85 16.66
C PHE A 416 -16.63 40.46 17.31
N ILE A 417 -17.53 40.98 16.49
CA ILE A 417 -18.80 41.55 16.96
C ILE A 417 -19.91 40.67 16.42
N LEU A 418 -20.64 40.05 17.32
CA LEU A 418 -21.67 39.06 17.04
C LEU A 418 -23.02 39.50 17.58
N GLY A 419 -24.09 39.02 16.94
CA GLY A 419 -25.48 39.27 17.36
C GLY A 419 -26.11 40.47 16.67
N GLU A 420 -26.97 41.18 17.41
CA GLU A 420 -27.89 42.21 16.89
C GLU A 420 -27.21 43.57 16.65
N VAL A 421 -26.27 43.58 15.72
CA VAL A 421 -25.63 44.78 15.14
C VAL A 421 -25.90 44.85 13.65
N ARG A 422 -25.79 46.03 13.03
CA ARG A 422 -26.10 46.18 11.60
C ARG A 422 -25.14 45.42 10.69
N THR A 423 -23.84 45.40 11.02
CA THR A 423 -22.80 44.68 10.28
C THR A 423 -21.99 43.83 11.25
N PRO A 424 -22.47 42.63 11.63
CA PRO A 424 -21.70 41.71 12.45
C PRO A 424 -20.49 41.20 11.67
N GLY A 425 -19.39 40.92 12.37
CA GLY A 425 -18.17 40.46 11.72
C GLY A 425 -16.90 40.76 12.51
N ALA A 426 -15.77 40.54 11.84
CA ALA A 426 -14.45 40.81 12.39
C ALA A 426 -14.01 42.23 12.05
N HIS A 427 -13.59 42.98 13.07
CA HIS A 427 -13.06 44.33 12.96
C HIS A 427 -11.59 44.36 13.38
N GLU A 428 -10.81 45.28 12.82
CA GLU A 428 -9.40 45.45 13.20
C GLU A 428 -9.27 45.90 14.66
N PHE A 429 -8.36 45.28 15.41
CA PHE A 429 -8.08 45.65 16.79
C PHE A 429 -7.33 46.99 16.86
N ARG A 430 -7.88 47.89 17.65
CA ARG A 430 -7.36 49.20 18.03
C ARG A 430 -7.46 49.35 19.55
N PRO A 431 -6.35 49.61 20.26
CA PRO A 431 -6.30 49.61 21.72
C PRO A 431 -6.99 50.81 22.38
N ASP A 432 -7.24 51.88 21.63
CA ASP A 432 -7.94 53.10 22.06
C ASP A 432 -9.47 52.95 22.08
N LEU A 433 -10.01 51.92 21.42
CA LEU A 433 -11.44 51.74 21.26
C LEU A 433 -12.06 50.85 22.33
N THR A 434 -13.18 51.30 22.86
CA THR A 434 -14.03 50.61 23.84
C THR A 434 -15.01 49.64 23.16
N PRO A 435 -15.56 48.64 23.89
CA PRO A 435 -16.56 47.72 23.35
C PRO A 435 -17.77 48.41 22.71
N ARG A 436 -18.18 49.56 23.28
CA ARG A 436 -19.30 50.35 22.75
C ARG A 436 -18.96 50.99 21.40
N GLU A 437 -17.74 51.49 21.24
CA GLU A 437 -17.28 52.09 19.99
C GLU A 437 -17.13 51.04 18.90
N TYR A 438 -16.69 49.83 19.24
CA TYR A 438 -16.73 48.70 18.30
C TYR A 438 -18.15 48.37 17.82
N VAL A 439 -19.13 48.32 18.73
CA VAL A 439 -20.54 48.15 18.34
C VAL A 439 -21.01 49.28 17.42
N ALA A 440 -20.55 50.51 17.63
CA ALA A 440 -20.83 51.63 16.73
C ALA A 440 -20.16 51.46 15.36
N LEU A 441 -18.91 50.99 15.31
CA LEU A 441 -18.20 50.64 14.07
C LEU A 441 -18.88 49.51 13.29
N ALA A 442 -19.57 48.60 13.98
CA ALA A 442 -20.45 47.58 13.39
C ALA A 442 -21.79 48.15 12.88
N GLY A 443 -21.85 49.46 12.61
CA GLY A 443 -23.06 50.16 12.18
C GLY A 443 -24.09 50.40 13.30
N GLY A 444 -23.72 50.14 14.55
CA GLY A 444 -24.59 50.31 15.71
C GLY A 444 -25.54 49.14 15.96
N PRO A 445 -26.23 49.15 17.11
CA PRO A 445 -27.23 48.14 17.46
C PRO A 445 -28.42 48.16 16.51
N THR A 446 -29.01 47.01 16.21
CA THR A 446 -30.29 46.93 15.50
C THR A 446 -31.46 47.36 16.40
N ASN A 447 -32.64 47.50 15.81
CA ASN A 447 -33.87 47.74 16.57
C ASN A 447 -34.25 46.59 17.50
N ARG A 448 -33.61 45.41 17.41
CA ARG A 448 -33.89 44.26 18.28
C ARG A 448 -32.76 43.99 19.29
N ALA A 449 -31.70 44.79 19.28
CA ALA A 449 -30.56 44.66 20.17
C ALA A 449 -30.89 44.99 21.64
N ARG A 450 -30.35 44.18 22.56
CA ARG A 450 -30.39 44.41 24.02
C ARG A 450 -29.02 44.84 24.55
N LEU A 451 -28.72 46.13 24.44
CA LEU A 451 -27.43 46.71 24.85
C LEU A 451 -27.09 46.47 26.34
N VAL A 452 -28.10 46.49 27.23
CA VAL A 452 -27.91 46.29 28.68
C VAL A 452 -27.34 44.90 29.01
N ASN A 453 -27.59 43.91 28.15
CA ASN A 453 -27.12 42.55 28.34
C ASN A 453 -25.98 42.20 27.37
N THR A 454 -25.33 43.19 26.76
CA THR A 454 -24.16 42.94 25.92
C THR A 454 -23.00 42.51 26.80
N PHE A 455 -22.30 41.45 26.38
CA PHE A 455 -21.15 40.93 27.09
C PHE A 455 -19.95 40.77 26.16
N VAL A 456 -18.77 40.91 26.76
CA VAL A 456 -17.49 40.73 26.11
C VAL A 456 -16.86 39.47 26.66
N THR A 457 -16.60 38.51 25.78
CA THR A 457 -15.86 37.29 26.10
C THR A 457 -14.43 37.46 25.64
N PHE A 458 -13.50 37.39 26.60
CA PHE A 458 -12.06 37.49 26.38
C PHE A 458 -11.49 36.14 25.98
N ARG A 459 -10.24 36.14 25.50
CA ARG A 459 -9.60 34.95 24.92
C ARG A 459 -9.37 33.83 25.94
N ASN A 460 -9.24 34.22 27.21
CA ASN A 460 -9.16 33.31 28.36
C ASN A 460 -10.53 32.72 28.78
N GLY A 461 -11.61 33.02 28.06
CA GLY A 461 -12.98 32.55 28.34
C GLY A 461 -13.73 33.35 29.39
N LYS A 462 -13.10 34.33 30.06
CA LYS A 462 -13.79 35.20 31.02
C LYS A 462 -14.74 36.13 30.28
N THR A 463 -15.95 36.25 30.82
CA THR A 463 -17.00 37.08 30.23
C THR A 463 -17.34 38.23 31.17
N TYR A 464 -17.38 39.44 30.63
CA TYR A 464 -17.68 40.67 31.36
C TYR A 464 -18.91 41.34 30.74
N ALA A 465 -19.71 42.01 31.56
CA ALA A 465 -20.72 42.92 31.04
C ALA A 465 -20.00 44.05 30.28
N MET A 466 -20.59 44.51 29.17
CA MET A 466 -19.97 45.53 28.31
C MET A 466 -19.60 46.81 29.07
N ALA A 467 -20.36 47.17 30.12
CA ALA A 467 -20.10 48.34 30.95
C ALA A 467 -18.88 48.20 31.86
N ASP A 468 -18.57 46.97 32.29
CA ASP A 468 -17.51 46.66 33.27
C ASP A 468 -16.32 45.95 32.61
N ALA A 469 -16.29 45.91 31.27
CA ALA A 469 -15.25 45.21 30.54
C ALA A 469 -13.91 45.97 30.68
N PRO A 470 -12.81 45.26 31.00
CA PRO A 470 -11.47 45.85 30.94
C PRO A 470 -11.11 46.22 29.48
N PRO A 471 -10.01 46.96 29.25
CA PRO A 471 -9.54 47.26 27.90
C PRO A 471 -9.51 46.00 27.03
N LEU A 472 -10.05 46.11 25.82
CA LEU A 472 -10.19 44.98 24.92
C LEU A 472 -8.83 44.41 24.55
N GLU A 473 -8.78 43.10 24.36
CA GLU A 473 -7.61 42.40 23.82
C GLU A 473 -7.89 41.86 22.41
N PRO A 474 -6.86 41.68 21.57
CA PRO A 474 -7.00 41.03 20.27
C PRO A 474 -7.65 39.63 20.40
N GLY A 475 -8.67 39.36 19.59
CA GLY A 475 -9.46 38.13 19.61
C GLY A 475 -10.70 38.17 20.53
N ALA A 476 -10.96 39.27 21.23
CA ALA A 476 -12.17 39.40 22.05
C ALA A 476 -13.45 39.34 21.22
N VAL A 477 -14.50 38.77 21.80
CA VAL A 477 -15.82 38.61 21.17
C VAL A 477 -16.85 39.47 21.92
N VAL A 478 -17.39 40.47 21.24
CA VAL A 478 -18.49 41.30 21.74
C VAL A 478 -19.79 40.70 21.23
N THR A 479 -20.62 40.16 22.14
CA THR A 479 -21.90 39.55 21.78
C THR A 479 -23.05 40.46 22.21
N VAL A 480 -23.82 40.92 21.24
CA VAL A 480 -25.00 41.77 21.43
C VAL A 480 -26.26 40.91 21.33
N PRO A 481 -26.90 40.53 22.44
CA PRO A 481 -28.06 39.66 22.40
C PRO A 481 -29.31 40.36 21.85
N GLU A 482 -30.23 39.54 21.34
CA GLU A 482 -31.54 39.98 20.87
C GLU A 482 -32.55 40.11 22.03
N VAL A 483 -33.49 41.06 21.92
CA VAL A 483 -34.70 41.08 22.72
C VAL A 483 -35.76 40.18 22.06
N PRO A 484 -36.13 39.03 22.65
CA PRO A 484 -37.05 38.09 22.01
C PRO A 484 -38.48 38.63 21.81
N VAL A 485 -38.91 39.58 22.66
CA VAL A 485 -40.23 40.23 22.56
C VAL A 485 -40.04 41.70 22.93
N LYS A 486 -40.21 42.61 21.96
CA LYS A 486 -39.91 44.03 22.19
C LYS A 486 -41.18 44.85 22.39
N TRP A 487 -42.27 44.56 21.70
CA TRP A 487 -43.48 45.40 21.68
C TRP A 487 -44.78 44.58 21.76
N TRP A 488 -45.89 45.23 22.17
CA TRP A 488 -47.24 44.64 22.22
C TRP A 488 -47.67 43.97 20.89
N GLN A 489 -47.10 44.41 19.77
CA GLN A 489 -47.34 43.84 18.44
C GLN A 489 -46.81 42.40 18.31
N ASP A 490 -45.71 42.07 18.99
CA ASP A 490 -45.18 40.69 19.05
C ASP A 490 -46.14 39.78 19.84
N TYR A 491 -46.78 40.33 20.89
CA TYR A 491 -47.87 39.62 21.57
C TYR A 491 -49.06 39.42 20.65
N VAL A 492 -49.44 40.42 19.86
CA VAL A 492 -50.54 40.28 18.90
C VAL A 492 -50.22 39.22 17.84
N THR A 493 -49.01 39.16 17.29
CA THR A 493 -48.64 38.09 16.34
C THR A 493 -48.67 36.71 16.99
N ILE A 494 -48.12 36.56 18.20
CA ILE A 494 -48.22 35.30 18.95
C ILE A 494 -49.69 34.93 19.24
N LEU A 495 -50.52 35.91 19.65
CA LEU A 495 -51.93 35.71 19.94
C LEU A 495 -52.73 35.36 18.67
N THR A 496 -52.41 35.98 17.53
CA THR A 496 -53.02 35.64 16.24
C THR A 496 -52.61 34.26 15.77
N ALA A 497 -51.35 33.86 15.96
CA ALA A 497 -50.90 32.50 15.64
C ALA A 497 -51.64 31.46 16.51
N LEU A 498 -51.75 31.72 17.82
CA LEU A 498 -52.54 30.88 18.73
C LEU A 498 -54.03 30.86 18.33
N ALA A 499 -54.60 32.01 17.99
CA ALA A 499 -55.98 32.11 17.53
C ALA A 499 -56.19 31.28 16.25
N THR A 500 -55.30 31.37 15.26
CA THR A 500 -55.38 30.54 14.05
C THR A 500 -55.26 29.04 14.35
N LEU A 501 -54.47 28.66 15.35
CA LEU A 501 -54.31 27.26 15.77
C LEU A 501 -55.57 26.75 16.48
N VAL A 502 -56.19 27.58 17.32
CA VAL A 502 -57.49 27.28 17.94
C VAL A 502 -58.59 27.21 16.88
N THR A 503 -58.64 28.13 15.91
CA THR A 503 -59.61 28.08 14.81
C THR A 503 -59.42 26.86 13.92
N ALA A 504 -58.17 26.47 13.64
CA ALA A 504 -57.88 25.23 12.91
C ALA A 504 -58.32 24.00 13.71
N TYR A 505 -58.05 23.96 15.01
CA TYR A 505 -58.49 22.87 15.89
C TYR A 505 -60.01 22.79 16.00
N THR A 506 -60.71 23.92 16.17
CA THR A 506 -62.18 23.92 16.25
C THR A 506 -62.81 23.57 14.90
N GLY A 507 -62.23 24.03 13.79
CA GLY A 507 -62.63 23.59 12.45
C GLY A 507 -62.47 22.08 12.28
N LEU A 508 -61.34 21.51 12.70
CA LEU A 508 -61.11 20.07 12.70
C LEU A 508 -62.12 19.34 13.60
N TYR A 509 -62.35 19.85 14.81
CA TYR A 509 -63.31 19.30 15.76
C TYR A 509 -64.74 19.26 15.18
N PHE A 510 -65.19 20.33 14.53
CA PHE A 510 -66.48 20.35 13.86
C PHE A 510 -66.54 19.36 12.70
N ILE A 511 -65.52 19.33 11.83
CA ILE A 511 -65.45 18.36 10.72
C ILE A 511 -65.57 16.91 11.23
N PHE A 512 -64.90 16.57 12.33
CA PHE A 512 -64.92 15.21 12.86
C PHE A 512 -66.11 14.89 13.78
N ASN A 513 -66.74 15.88 14.42
CA ASN A 513 -67.75 15.64 15.46
C ASN A 513 -69.19 15.95 15.03
N THR A 514 -69.43 16.71 13.96
CA THR A 514 -70.80 16.92 13.41
C THR A 514 -71.19 15.92 12.31
N GLY A 515 -70.35 14.93 12.01
CA GLY A 515 -70.65 13.87 11.04
C GLY A 515 -71.40 12.65 11.60
N ALA A 516 -71.71 12.60 12.90
CA ALA A 516 -72.30 11.43 13.57
C ALA A 516 -73.82 11.56 13.84
N GLY A 517 -74.53 12.35 13.03
CA GLY A 517 -75.98 12.57 13.13
C GLY A 517 -76.69 12.30 11.81
N HIS A 518 -76.60 11.08 11.29
CA HIS A 518 -77.55 10.49 10.36
C HIS A 518 -77.84 9.05 10.77
#